data_AF-A0A7G2IXZ3-F1
#
_entry.id   AF-A0A7G2IXZ3-F1
#
_cell.length_a   1.000
_cell.length_b   1.000
_cell.length_c   1.000
_cell.angle_alpha   90.00
_cell.angle_beta   90.00
_cell.angle_gamma   90.00
#
_symmetry.space_group_name_H-M   'P 1'
#
loop_
_entity.id
_entity.type
_entity.pdbx_description
1 polymer ?
#
loop_
_entity_poly.entity_id
_entity_poly.type
_entity_poly.pdbx_seq_one_letter_code
_entity_poly.pdbx_strand_id
1 'polypeptide(L)' 'MMIGVYIGQFCVTSITWFFLTWFPTYLYQAKGMSILKVGFVASIPAIAGFIGGLLGGVFSDWLLKTRLQPDDCS' A
#
# COMPACT_ATOMS: atom_id res chain seq x y z
N MET A 1 -0.93 -2.77 -21.55
CA MET A 1 -0.58 -1.67 -20.62
C MET A 1 -1.48 -1.62 -19.38
N MET A 2 -2.80 -1.83 -19.49
CA MET A 2 -3.73 -1.74 -18.35
C MET A 2 -3.72 -2.94 -17.37
N ILE A 3 -3.31 -4.14 -17.82
CA ILE A 3 -3.41 -5.37 -17.00
C ILE A 3 -2.60 -5.30 -15.69
N GLY A 4 -1.41 -4.68 -15.73
CA GLY A 4 -0.57 -4.54 -14.55
C GLY A 4 -1.17 -3.62 -13.49
N VAL A 5 -1.85 -2.56 -13.94
CA VAL A 5 -2.58 -1.63 -13.05
C VAL A 5 -3.76 -2.34 -12.39
N TYR A 6 -4.52 -3.14 -13.15
CA TYR A 6 -5.65 -3.89 -12.60
C TYR A 6 -5.23 -4.95 -11.58
N ILE A 7 -4.13 -5.67 -11.82
CA ILE A 7 -3.59 -6.64 -10.85
C ILE A 7 -3.10 -5.94 -9.59
N GLY A 8 -2.38 -4.82 -9.74
CA GLY A 8 -1.94 -4.01 -8.60
C GLY A 8 -3.12 -3.51 -7.78
N GLN A 9 -4.15 -2.97 -8.43
CA GLN A 9 -5.35 -2.49 -7.75
C GLN A 9 -6.11 -3.63 -7.06
N PHE A 10 -6.22 -4.81 -7.69
CA PHE A 10 -6.85 -5.99 -7.08
C PHE A 10 -6.15 -6.38 -5.78
N CYS A 11 -4.82 -6.52 -5.79
CA CYS A 11 -4.05 -6.82 -4.59
C CYS A 11 -4.24 -5.77 -3.49
N VAL A 12 -4.15 -4.48 -3.83
CA VAL A 12 -4.33 -3.38 -2.86
C VAL A 12 -5.75 -3.41 -2.27
N THR A 13 -6.76 -3.63 -3.11
CA THR A 13 -8.16 -3.64 -2.69
C THR A 13 -8.45 -4.86 -1.81
N SER A 14 -7.96 -6.04 -2.18
CA SER A 14 -8.09 -7.26 -1.36
C SER A 14 -7.43 -7.12 0.00
N ILE A 15 -6.21 -6.58 0.06
CA ILE A 15 -5.51 -6.33 1.33
C ILE A 15 -6.28 -5.31 2.18
N THR A 16 -6.74 -4.21 1.57
CA THR A 16 -7.49 -3.17 2.28
C THR A 16 -8.76 -3.75 2.91
N TRP A 17 -9.58 -4.46 2.14
CA TRP A 17 -10.79 -5.08 2.66
C TRP A 17 -10.49 -6.16 3.71
N PHE A 18 -9.47 -6.97 3.51
CA PHE A 18 -9.02 -7.97 4.49
C PHE A 18 -8.70 -7.33 5.85
N PHE A 19 -7.93 -6.23 5.85
CA PHE A 19 -7.55 -5.52 7.06
C PHE A 19 -8.67 -4.67 7.66
N LEU A 20 -9.71 -4.34 6.91
CA LEU A 20 -10.81 -3.48 7.37
C LEU A 20 -11.96 -4.27 7.99
N THR A 21 -12.35 -5.42 7.41
CA THR A 21 -13.51 -6.19 7.89
C THR A 21 -13.11 -7.42 8.69
N TRP A 22 -12.17 -8.22 8.18
CA TRP A 22 -11.86 -9.52 8.78
C TRP A 22 -10.84 -9.41 9.91
N PHE A 23 -9.77 -8.66 9.69
CA PHE A 23 -8.68 -8.54 10.65
C PHE A 23 -9.05 -7.90 12.00
N PRO A 24 -9.78 -6.76 12.07
CA PRO A 24 -10.07 -6.12 13.35
C PRO A 24 -11.12 -6.93 14.13
N THR A 25 -12.08 -7.53 13.44
CA THR A 25 -13.07 -8.44 14.02
C THR A 25 -12.40 -9.70 14.58
N TYR A 26 -11.43 -10.26 13.86
CA TYR A 26 -10.64 -11.41 14.33
C TYR A 26 -9.82 -11.06 15.58
N LEU A 27 -9.12 -9.92 15.60
CA LEU A 27 -8.36 -9.51 16.80
C LEU A 27 -9.26 -9.18 17.99
N TYR A 28 -10.42 -8.57 17.73
CA TYR A 28 -11.40 -8.23 18.77
C TYR A 28 -12.01 -9.48 19.41
N GLN A 29 -12.50 -10.43 18.59
CA GLN A 29 -13.21 -11.61 19.09
C GLN A 29 -12.27 -12.73 19.56
N ALA A 30 -11.21 -13.03 18.81
CA ALA A 30 -10.36 -14.20 19.10
C ALA A 30 -9.34 -13.93 20.22
N LYS A 31 -9.00 -12.67 20.49
CA LYS A 31 -7.95 -12.31 21.46
C LYS A 31 -8.43 -11.48 22.64
N GLY A 32 -9.68 -11.01 22.65
CA GLY A 32 -10.24 -10.20 23.73
C GLY A 32 -9.45 -8.93 24.04
N MET A 33 -8.63 -8.45 23.09
CA MET A 33 -7.76 -7.28 23.29
C MET A 33 -8.58 -5.99 23.18
N SER A 34 -8.30 -5.03 24.05
CA SER A 34 -9.02 -3.76 24.09
C SER A 34 -8.94 -3.00 22.76
N ILE A 35 -9.95 -2.15 22.52
CA ILE A 35 -10.13 -1.33 21.32
C ILE A 35 -8.85 -0.57 20.89
N LEU A 36 -7.97 -0.24 21.84
CA LEU A 36 -6.69 0.44 21.62
C LEU A 36 -5.73 -0.35 20.72
N LYS A 37 -5.62 -1.68 20.92
CA LYS A 37 -4.75 -2.50 20.05
C LYS A 37 -5.36 -2.72 18.68
N VAL A 38 -6.68 -2.84 18.60
CA VAL A 38 -7.40 -2.96 17.32
C VAL A 38 -7.19 -1.69 16.48
N GLY A 39 -7.29 -0.51 17.09
CA GLY A 39 -7.02 0.77 16.43
C GLY A 39 -5.58 0.91 15.93
N PHE A 40 -4.59 0.46 16.72
CA PHE A 40 -3.17 0.50 16.32
C PHE A 40 -2.86 -0.44 15.14
N VAL A 41 -3.61 -1.54 14.99
CA VAL A 41 -3.42 -2.41 13.83
C VAL A 41 -4.22 -1.96 12.62
N ALA A 42 -5.38 -1.33 12.83
CA ALA A 42 -6.17 -0.70 11.77
C ALA A 42 -5.44 0.47 11.08
N SER A 43 -4.42 1.08 11.71
CA SER A 43 -3.59 2.12 11.10
C SER A 43 -2.42 1.59 10.24
N ILE A 44 -2.11 0.28 10.31
CA ILE A 44 -1.05 -0.33 9.49
C ILE A 44 -1.30 -0.15 7.98
N PRO A 45 -2.50 -0.41 7.43
CA PRO A 45 -2.77 -0.20 6.00
C PRO A 45 -2.59 1.25 5.58
N ALA A 46 -2.95 2.21 6.44
CA ALA A 46 -2.77 3.63 6.16
C ALA A 46 -1.29 4.00 6.05
N ILE A 47 -0.45 3.51 6.97
CA ILE A 47 0.99 3.74 6.96
C ILE A 47 1.64 3.01 5.77
N ALA A 48 1.23 1.77 5.51
CA ALA A 48 1.72 0.98 4.37
C ALA A 48 1.36 1.63 3.02
N GLY A 49 0.15 2.19 2.89
CA GLY A 49 -0.27 2.96 1.72
C GLY A 49 0.55 4.24 1.54
N PHE A 50 0.84 4.95 2.64
CA PHE A 50 1.67 6.15 2.61
C PHE A 50 3.12 5.84 2.18
N ILE A 51 3.74 4.82 2.78
CA ILE A 51 5.10 4.39 2.43
C ILE A 51 5.15 3.83 1.00
N GLY A 52 4.16 3.03 0.61
CA GLY A 52 4.05 2.48 -0.74
C GLY A 52 3.89 3.56 -1.80
N GLY A 53 3.13 4.62 -1.50
CA GLY A 53 3.01 5.79 -2.38
C GLY A 53 4.32 6.57 -2.52
N LEU A 54 5.01 6.82 -1.40
CA LEU A 54 6.33 7.49 -1.41
C LEU A 54 7.37 6.68 -2.19
N LEU A 55 7.50 5.38 -1.89
CA LEU A 55 8.44 4.50 -2.58
C LEU A 55 8.07 4.32 -4.05
N GLY A 56 6.79 4.21 -4.39
CA GLY A 56 6.31 4.13 -5.77
C GLY A 56 6.65 5.38 -6.58
N GLY A 57 6.49 6.57 -5.99
CA GLY A 57 6.88 7.84 -6.59
C GLY A 57 8.40 7.94 -6.78
N VAL A 58 9.19 7.68 -5.73
CA VAL A 58 10.66 7.71 -5.80
C VAL A 58 11.19 6.67 -6.80
N PHE A 59 10.60 5.47 -6.83
CA PHE A 59 10.98 4.43 -7.78
C PHE A 59 10.62 4.80 -9.23
N SER A 60 9.47 5.46 -9.44
CA SER A 60 9.07 5.99 -10.76
C SER A 60 10.04 7.07 -11.24
N ASP A 61 10.41 8.01 -10.37
CA ASP A 61 11.37 9.07 -10.68
C ASP A 61 12.78 8.53 -10.92
N TRP A 62 13.20 7.50 -10.16
CA TRP A 62 14.47 6.81 -10.39
C TRP A 62 14.49 6.09 -11.74
N LEU A 63 13.41 5.43 -12.12
CA LEU A 63 13.28 4.76 -13.41
C LEU A 63 13.27 5.75 -14.57
N LEU A 64 12.56 6.88 -14.44
CA LEU A 64 12.51 7.96 -15.44
C LEU A 64 13.89 8.60 -15.62
N LYS A 65 14.59 8.91 -14.51
CA LYS A 65 15.96 9.45 -14.54
C LYS A 65 16.96 8.50 -15.19
N THR A 66 16.73 7.19 -15.08
CA THR A 66 17.61 6.16 -15.66
C THR A 66 17.29 5.87 -17.15
N ARG A 67 16.09 6.21 -17.64
CA ARG A 67 15.63 5.85 -19.00
C ARG A 67 15.50 7.02 -19.98
N LEU A 68 15.43 8.27 -19.53
CA LEU A 68 15.20 9.46 -20.39
C LEU A 68 16.39 10.43 -20.49
N GLN A 69 17.61 10.03 -20.12
CA GLN A 69 18.80 10.84 -20.40
C GLN A 69 19.75 10.18 -21.41
N PRO A 70 19.34 10.05 -22.67
CA PRO A 70 20.14 10.48 -23.80
C PRO A 70 19.68 11.89 -24.23
N ASP A 71 20.63 12.83 -24.27
CA ASP A 71 20.61 14.03 -25.13
C ASP A 71 19.98 15.34 -24.63
N ASP A 72 20.23 15.78 -23.39
CA ASP A 72 20.26 17.23 -23.07
C ASP A 72 21.66 17.81 -23.41
N CYS A 73 21.99 17.77 -24.70
CA CYS A 73 22.98 18.66 -25.31
C CYS A 73 22.30 19.36 -26.49
N SER A 74 21.54 20.41 -26.19
CA SER A 74 21.33 21.58 -27.04
C SER A 74 20.71 22.73 -26.25
#